data_AF-A0AAD9QT17-F1
#
_entry.id   AF-A0AAD9QT17-F1
#
_cell.length_a   1.000
_cell.length_b   1.000
_cell.length_c   1.000
_cell.angle_alpha   90.00
_cell.angle_beta   90.00
_cell.angle_gamma   90.00
#
_symmetry.space_group_name_H-M   'P 1'
#
loop_
_entity.id
_entity.type
_entity.pdbx_description
1 polymer ?
#
loop_
_entity_poly.entity_id
_entity_poly.type
_entity_poly.pdbx_seq_one_letter_code
_entity_poly.pdbx_strand_id
1 'polypeptide(L)'
;MWGYLLISVFVLLPQDAHPLKPCPGDTRGDKRCNHDPTHRVCAKIGDPSTSFWRFTGQSSWCGSISDYGDNNDGMQRCPASSPTWCICKWATAKWIKGEGCNENIQFDCEATDVCNLKASYKDFDVDLKPAHDCMMIKCKNQWDACGQAAEKKSYLNSDHVYLK
;
A
#
# COMPACT_ATOMS: atom_id res chain seq x y z
N MET A 1 40.47 43.97 -2.52
CA MET A 1 39.26 43.27 -2.04
C MET A 1 38.94 42.13 -3.00
N TRP A 2 39.35 40.89 -2.67
CA TRP A 2 38.97 39.70 -3.44
C TRP A 2 37.98 38.90 -2.59
N GLY A 3 36.74 38.79 -3.08
CA GLY A 3 35.68 38.03 -2.43
C GLY A 3 35.75 36.56 -2.84
N TYR A 4 35.79 35.65 -1.87
CA TYR A 4 35.68 34.23 -2.11
C TYR A 4 34.19 33.84 -2.23
N LEU A 5 33.82 33.27 -3.38
CA LEU A 5 32.51 32.66 -3.60
C LEU A 5 32.54 31.24 -3.04
N LEU A 6 31.80 30.97 -1.96
CA LEU A 6 31.60 29.61 -1.45
C LEU A 6 30.49 28.94 -2.27
N ILE A 7 30.86 27.99 -3.12
CA ILE A 7 29.91 27.15 -3.86
C ILE A 7 29.49 26.01 -2.93
N SER A 8 28.31 26.10 -2.32
CA SER A 8 27.70 24.99 -1.58
C SER A 8 27.23 23.92 -2.56
N VAL A 9 27.96 22.81 -2.63
CA VAL A 9 27.55 21.61 -3.37
C VAL A 9 26.48 20.89 -2.55
N PHE A 10 25.21 21.05 -2.94
CA PHE A 10 24.11 20.24 -2.41
C PHE A 10 24.24 18.81 -2.96
N VAL A 11 24.70 17.88 -2.13
CA VAL A 11 24.71 16.45 -2.43
C VAL A 11 23.26 15.95 -2.39
N LEU A 12 22.67 15.72 -3.57
CA LEU A 12 21.36 15.07 -3.71
C LEU A 12 21.49 13.59 -3.36
N LEU A 13 21.21 13.23 -2.11
CA LEU A 13 21.07 11.83 -1.71
C LEU A 13 19.90 11.19 -2.50
N PRO A 14 20.08 9.98 -3.07
CA PRO A 14 18.96 9.27 -3.68
C PRO A 14 17.91 8.95 -2.63
N GLN A 15 16.68 9.44 -2.83
CA GLN A 15 15.53 8.98 -2.05
C GLN A 15 15.30 7.50 -2.37
N ASP A 16 15.65 6.65 -1.42
CA ASP A 16 15.32 5.23 -1.43
C ASP A 16 13.81 5.06 -1.61
N ALA A 17 13.42 4.10 -2.45
CA ALA A 17 12.09 3.53 -2.41
C ALA A 17 11.90 2.97 -1.00
N HIS A 18 11.15 3.70 -0.17
CA HIS A 18 11.00 3.32 1.23
C HIS A 18 10.39 1.91 1.26
N PRO A 19 11.06 0.95 1.93
CA PRO A 19 10.55 -0.41 1.98
C PRO A 19 9.16 -0.41 2.62
N LEU A 20 8.22 -1.12 1.99
CA LEU A 20 6.83 -1.23 2.43
C LEU A 20 6.79 -1.61 3.91
N LYS A 21 6.02 -0.89 4.74
CA LYS A 21 5.92 -1.21 6.16
C LYS A 21 5.07 -2.48 6.38
N PRO A 22 5.34 -3.26 7.43
CA PRO A 22 4.42 -4.30 7.88
C PRO A 22 3.03 -3.72 8.19
N CYS A 23 1.97 -4.43 7.81
CA CYS A 23 0.59 -4.11 8.17
C CYS A 23 0.31 -4.64 9.59
N PRO A 24 0.04 -3.78 10.59
CA PRO A 24 0.12 -4.15 12.00
C PRO A 24 -0.71 -5.36 12.45
N GLY A 25 -1.93 -5.50 11.92
CA GLY A 25 -2.81 -6.61 12.29
C GLY A 25 -2.70 -7.84 11.39
N ASP A 26 -1.89 -7.81 10.33
CA ASP A 26 -1.65 -8.98 9.48
C ASP A 26 -0.74 -9.99 10.18
N THR A 27 -1.01 -11.28 9.99
CA THR A 27 -0.26 -12.37 10.62
C THR A 27 0.38 -13.30 9.59
N ARG A 28 0.34 -12.97 8.30
CA ARG A 28 0.98 -13.79 7.25
C ARG A 28 2.43 -13.34 7.01
N GLY A 29 3.36 -14.27 7.08
CA GLY A 29 4.76 -14.06 6.68
C GLY A 29 5.41 -12.86 7.37
N ASP A 30 5.96 -11.93 6.58
CA ASP A 30 6.58 -10.70 7.10
C ASP A 30 5.59 -9.55 7.34
N LYS A 31 4.29 -9.87 7.25
CA LYS A 31 3.13 -8.98 7.46
C LYS A 31 3.02 -7.85 6.45
N ARG A 32 3.79 -7.85 5.36
CA ARG A 32 3.70 -6.82 4.32
C ARG A 32 2.63 -7.16 3.29
N CYS A 33 1.93 -6.15 2.79
CA CYS A 33 0.87 -6.33 1.78
C CYS A 33 1.44 -6.47 0.36
N ASN A 34 2.54 -7.19 0.18
CA ASN A 34 3.08 -7.52 -1.14
C ASN A 34 3.44 -9.01 -1.25
N HIS A 35 2.94 -9.83 -0.32
CA HIS A 35 3.18 -11.28 -0.27
C HIS A 35 2.51 -12.06 -1.42
N ASP A 36 1.47 -11.51 -2.06
CA ASP A 36 0.87 -12.11 -3.26
C ASP A 36 0.27 -11.05 -4.21
N PRO A 37 -0.16 -11.40 -5.43
CA PRO A 37 -0.65 -10.44 -6.42
C PRO A 37 -1.92 -9.65 -6.05
N THR A 38 -2.74 -10.11 -5.10
CA THR A 38 -4.05 -9.52 -4.78
C THR A 38 -4.07 -8.78 -3.45
N HIS A 39 -3.42 -9.27 -2.39
CA HIS A 39 -3.43 -8.68 -1.06
C HIS A 39 -2.47 -7.49 -0.94
N ARG A 40 -2.86 -6.37 -1.54
CA ARG A 40 -2.01 -5.19 -1.74
C ARG A 40 -2.30 -4.01 -0.82
N VAL A 41 -3.41 -4.04 -0.07
CA VAL A 41 -3.92 -2.88 0.66
C VAL A 41 -3.99 -3.15 2.15
N CYS A 42 -3.28 -2.38 2.98
CA CYS A 42 -3.39 -2.44 4.43
C CYS A 42 -4.54 -1.54 4.89
N ALA A 43 -5.64 -2.13 5.35
CA ALA A 43 -6.85 -1.39 5.68
C ALA A 43 -7.40 -1.74 7.06
N LYS A 44 -8.04 -0.77 7.72
CA LYS A 44 -8.68 -0.97 9.03
C LYS A 44 -10.03 -1.69 8.88
N ILE A 45 -10.01 -3.03 8.91
CA ILE A 45 -11.20 -3.89 8.81
C ILE A 45 -11.56 -4.64 10.10
N GLY A 46 -10.71 -4.56 11.13
CA GLY A 46 -10.95 -5.18 12.44
C GLY A 46 -11.88 -4.38 13.34
N ASP A 47 -12.35 -3.22 12.89
CA ASP A 47 -13.34 -2.42 13.60
C ASP A 47 -14.72 -3.11 13.50
N PRO A 48 -15.41 -3.39 14.63
CA PRO A 48 -16.73 -4.03 14.59
C PRO A 48 -17.79 -3.24 13.79
N SER A 49 -17.60 -1.94 13.62
CA SER A 49 -18.49 -1.08 12.84
C SER A 49 -18.19 -1.08 11.33
N THR A 50 -17.12 -1.77 10.89
CA THR A 50 -16.74 -1.78 9.48
C THR A 50 -17.86 -2.33 8.59
N SER A 51 -18.04 -1.70 7.43
CA SER A 51 -18.96 -2.22 6.41
C SER A 51 -18.28 -3.15 5.39
N PHE A 52 -16.97 -3.40 5.55
CA PHE A 52 -16.16 -4.22 4.64
C PHE A 52 -16.80 -5.59 4.36
N TRP A 53 -17.20 -6.31 5.40
CA TRP A 53 -17.81 -7.64 5.27
C TRP A 53 -19.11 -7.59 4.49
N ARG A 54 -19.96 -6.58 4.76
CA ARG A 54 -21.25 -6.38 4.08
C ARG A 54 -21.10 -6.18 2.58
N PHE A 55 -20.16 -5.34 2.15
CA PHE A 55 -20.01 -4.99 0.73
C PHE A 55 -19.14 -5.96 -0.06
N THR A 56 -18.24 -6.68 0.60
CA THR A 56 -17.43 -7.71 -0.06
C THR A 56 -18.11 -9.07 -0.12
N GLY A 57 -19.07 -9.32 0.77
CA GLY A 57 -19.74 -10.62 0.93
C GLY A 57 -18.88 -11.66 1.66
N GLN A 58 -17.75 -11.25 2.22
CA GLN A 58 -16.85 -12.13 2.97
C GLN A 58 -17.32 -12.26 4.41
N SER A 59 -17.11 -13.44 5.01
CA SER A 59 -17.30 -13.65 6.44
C SER A 59 -16.17 -12.99 7.22
N SER A 60 -16.48 -12.37 8.37
CA SER A 60 -15.43 -11.85 9.24
C SER A 60 -14.56 -12.98 9.79
N TRP A 61 -13.25 -12.85 9.59
CA TRP A 61 -12.23 -13.70 10.22
C TRP A 61 -11.38 -12.92 11.25
N CYS A 62 -11.63 -11.62 11.44
CA CYS A 62 -10.96 -10.89 12.50
C CYS A 62 -11.31 -11.51 13.86
N GLY A 63 -10.33 -11.65 14.74
CA GLY A 63 -10.47 -12.36 16.00
C GLY A 63 -10.15 -13.86 15.95
N SER A 64 -10.07 -14.47 14.76
CA SER A 64 -9.57 -15.84 14.62
C SER A 64 -8.06 -15.91 14.87
N ILE A 65 -7.57 -17.11 15.18
CA ILE A 65 -6.16 -17.38 15.47
C ILE A 65 -5.44 -17.87 14.21
N SER A 66 -4.25 -17.32 13.92
CA SER A 66 -3.42 -17.74 12.79
C SER A 66 -2.84 -19.14 12.92
N ASP A 67 -2.80 -19.81 11.78
CA ASP A 67 -2.40 -21.21 11.57
C ASP A 67 -1.82 -21.40 10.16
N TYR A 68 -0.96 -20.48 9.73
CA TYR A 68 -0.34 -20.49 8.39
C TYR A 68 0.92 -21.37 8.31
N GLY A 69 1.37 -21.94 9.44
CA GLY A 69 2.63 -22.69 9.51
C GLY A 69 3.85 -21.78 9.56
N ASP A 70 3.70 -20.54 10.02
CA ASP A 70 4.77 -19.56 10.10
C ASP A 70 5.02 -19.08 11.55
N ASN A 71 5.99 -18.18 11.72
CA ASN A 71 6.41 -17.69 13.03
C ASN A 71 5.38 -16.76 13.71
N ASN A 72 4.25 -16.49 13.08
CA ASN A 72 3.14 -15.72 13.62
C ASN A 72 1.92 -16.61 13.97
N ASP A 73 2.02 -17.93 13.85
CA ASP A 73 0.96 -18.83 14.31
C ASP A 73 0.62 -18.58 15.80
N GLY A 74 -0.65 -18.72 16.15
CA GLY A 74 -1.15 -18.40 17.49
C GLY A 74 -1.47 -16.91 17.71
N MET A 75 -1.14 -16.02 16.78
CA MET A 75 -1.53 -14.61 16.84
C MET A 75 -2.99 -14.39 16.42
N GLN A 76 -3.64 -13.39 17.00
CA GLN A 76 -5.00 -13.01 16.59
C GLN A 76 -4.96 -12.19 15.29
N ARG A 77 -5.82 -12.54 14.32
CA ARG A 77 -5.98 -11.78 13.06
C ARG A 77 -6.72 -10.47 13.31
N CYS A 78 -6.18 -9.34 12.81
CA CYS A 78 -6.75 -7.99 12.93
C CYS A 78 -7.32 -7.68 14.34
N PRO A 79 -6.49 -7.77 15.40
CA PRO A 79 -6.94 -7.58 16.77
C PRO A 79 -7.40 -6.14 17.02
N ALA A 80 -8.21 -5.92 18.06
CA ALA A 80 -8.71 -4.59 18.39
C ALA A 80 -7.60 -3.55 18.65
N SER A 81 -6.42 -3.99 19.11
CA SER A 81 -5.22 -3.15 19.30
C SER A 81 -4.52 -2.76 18.00
N SER A 82 -4.75 -3.50 16.91
CA SER A 82 -4.18 -3.26 15.58
C SER A 82 -5.16 -3.77 14.52
N PRO A 83 -6.29 -3.07 14.31
CA PRO A 83 -7.42 -3.59 13.54
C PRO A 83 -7.22 -3.52 12.02
N THR A 84 -5.98 -3.67 11.54
CA THR A 84 -5.63 -3.62 10.12
C THR A 84 -5.37 -5.01 9.54
N TRP A 85 -5.53 -5.17 8.23
CA TRP A 85 -5.24 -6.42 7.51
C TRP A 85 -4.87 -6.12 6.06
N CYS A 86 -4.01 -6.94 5.44
CA CYS A 86 -3.77 -6.86 4.00
C CYS A 86 -4.96 -7.47 3.24
N ILE A 87 -5.78 -6.63 2.63
CA ILE A 87 -6.96 -7.04 1.86
C ILE A 87 -6.68 -7.06 0.36
N CYS A 88 -7.44 -7.90 -0.34
CA CYS A 88 -7.43 -8.00 -1.79
C CYS A 88 -7.80 -6.65 -2.46
N LYS A 89 -7.21 -6.33 -3.61
CA LYS A 89 -7.57 -5.15 -4.40
C LYS A 89 -9.06 -5.16 -4.80
N TRP A 90 -9.58 -6.31 -5.21
CA TRP A 90 -11.00 -6.46 -5.56
C TRP A 90 -11.92 -6.17 -4.37
N ALA A 91 -11.52 -6.60 -3.17
CA ALA A 91 -12.29 -6.41 -1.96
C ALA A 91 -12.30 -4.93 -1.56
N THR A 92 -11.16 -4.26 -1.67
CA THR A 92 -11.07 -2.79 -1.52
C THR A 92 -12.00 -2.08 -2.49
N ALA A 93 -12.00 -2.45 -3.77
CA ALA A 93 -12.85 -1.82 -4.79
C ALA A 93 -14.34 -2.03 -4.51
N LYS A 94 -14.77 -3.25 -4.14
CA LYS A 94 -16.17 -3.52 -3.76
C LYS A 94 -16.58 -2.77 -2.50
N TRP A 95 -15.71 -2.72 -1.50
CA TRP A 95 -15.97 -2.00 -0.25
C TRP A 95 -16.21 -0.51 -0.52
N ILE A 96 -15.31 0.14 -1.26
CA ILE A 96 -15.44 1.56 -1.61
C ILE A 96 -16.64 1.81 -2.53
N LYS A 97 -16.92 0.91 -3.48
CA LYS A 97 -18.08 1.06 -4.36
C LYS A 97 -19.40 1.07 -3.58
N GLY A 98 -19.46 0.34 -2.47
CA GLY A 98 -20.64 0.25 -1.62
C GLY A 98 -20.74 1.34 -0.56
N GLU A 99 -19.64 1.64 0.14
CA GLU A 99 -19.62 2.62 1.25
C GLU A 99 -19.34 4.06 0.79
N GLY A 100 -18.63 4.22 -0.32
CA GLY A 100 -18.04 5.49 -0.73
C GLY A 100 -16.69 5.75 -0.06
N CYS A 101 -15.90 6.68 -0.60
CA CYS A 101 -14.61 7.07 -0.03
C CYS A 101 -14.78 8.09 1.10
N ASN A 102 -15.25 7.63 2.27
CA ASN A 102 -15.52 8.47 3.44
C ASN A 102 -14.50 8.19 4.57
N GLU A 103 -14.75 8.70 5.77
CA GLU A 103 -13.93 8.54 6.98
C GLU A 103 -13.83 7.11 7.53
N ASN A 104 -14.78 6.24 7.20
CA ASN A 104 -14.76 4.82 7.60
C ASN A 104 -13.80 4.01 6.73
N ILE A 105 -13.48 4.49 5.52
CA ILE A 105 -12.44 3.93 4.67
C ILE A 105 -11.07 4.45 5.13
N GLN A 106 -10.39 3.63 5.93
CA GLN A 106 -9.08 3.96 6.51
C GLN A 106 -8.01 2.98 6.03
N PHE A 107 -6.93 3.54 5.48
CA PHE A 107 -5.76 2.81 5.00
C PHE A 107 -4.53 3.21 5.80
N ASP A 108 -3.63 2.25 6.02
CA ASP A 108 -2.24 2.54 6.34
C ASP A 108 -1.49 2.68 5.02
N CYS A 109 -1.21 3.91 4.61
CA CYS A 109 -0.62 4.20 3.32
C CYS A 109 0.85 3.75 3.22
N GLU A 110 1.58 3.67 4.33
CA GLU A 110 2.98 3.22 4.32
C GLU A 110 3.08 1.69 4.29
N ALA A 111 2.02 0.98 4.70
CA ALA A 111 1.89 -0.47 4.61
C ALA A 111 1.07 -0.94 3.39
N THR A 112 0.56 -0.02 2.57
CA THR A 112 -0.17 -0.33 1.33
C THR A 112 0.76 -0.25 0.12
N ASP A 113 0.74 -1.28 -0.74
CA ASP A 113 1.46 -1.31 -2.01
C ASP A 113 0.70 -0.47 -3.06
N VAL A 114 0.71 0.85 -2.85
CA VAL A 114 -0.06 1.83 -3.64
C VAL A 114 0.34 1.78 -5.12
N CYS A 115 1.62 1.55 -5.43
CA CYS A 115 2.08 1.51 -6.81
C CYS A 115 1.59 0.26 -7.54
N ASN A 116 1.55 -0.90 -6.87
CA ASN A 116 0.94 -2.08 -7.47
C ASN A 116 -0.56 -1.88 -7.70
N LEU A 117 -1.27 -1.31 -6.73
CA LEU A 117 -2.69 -1.01 -6.87
C LEU A 117 -2.92 -0.04 -8.05
N LYS A 118 -2.15 1.05 -8.14
CA LYS A 118 -2.24 2.04 -9.23
C LYS A 118 -1.99 1.42 -10.61
N ALA A 119 -1.04 0.49 -10.72
CA ALA A 119 -0.72 -0.20 -11.96
C ALA A 119 -1.72 -1.32 -12.32
N SER A 120 -2.63 -1.69 -11.41
CA SER A 120 -3.63 -2.73 -11.61
C SER A 120 -4.99 -2.14 -11.94
N TYR A 121 -5.65 -2.58 -13.00
CA TYR A 121 -7.00 -2.10 -13.36
C TYR A 121 -8.12 -3.09 -13.01
N LYS A 122 -7.78 -4.37 -12.86
CA LYS A 122 -8.70 -5.44 -12.48
C LYS A 122 -8.06 -6.36 -11.47
N ASP A 123 -8.90 -6.98 -10.65
CA ASP A 123 -8.53 -8.08 -9.75
C ASP A 123 -9.76 -8.99 -9.61
N PHE A 124 -9.65 -10.29 -9.91
CA PHE A 124 -10.78 -11.23 -9.98
C PHE A 124 -12.02 -10.67 -10.72
N ASP A 125 -11.79 -10.12 -11.92
CA ASP A 125 -12.80 -9.47 -12.79
C ASP A 125 -13.52 -8.24 -12.18
N VAL A 126 -13.11 -7.76 -11.02
CA VAL A 126 -13.60 -6.51 -10.43
C VAL A 126 -12.81 -5.33 -10.96
N ASP A 127 -13.51 -4.32 -11.48
CA ASP A 127 -12.95 -3.02 -11.84
C ASP A 127 -12.41 -2.30 -10.60
N LEU A 128 -11.12 -1.93 -10.65
CA LEU A 128 -10.41 -1.29 -9.55
C LEU A 128 -10.56 0.23 -9.51
N LYS A 129 -11.30 0.83 -10.45
CA LYS A 129 -11.53 2.29 -10.47
C LYS A 129 -11.98 2.86 -9.10
N PRO A 130 -12.96 2.27 -8.36
CA PRO A 130 -13.32 2.80 -7.04
C PRO A 130 -12.15 2.81 -6.04
N ALA A 131 -11.29 1.79 -6.09
CA ALA A 131 -10.09 1.74 -5.27
C ALA A 131 -9.08 2.81 -5.67
N HIS A 132 -8.87 3.03 -6.97
CA HIS A 132 -7.98 4.09 -7.48
C HIS A 132 -8.44 5.47 -7.04
N ASP A 133 -9.71 5.80 -7.28
CA ASP A 133 -10.27 7.12 -6.97
C ASP A 133 -10.10 7.45 -5.48
N CYS A 134 -10.32 6.47 -4.60
CA CYS A 134 -10.16 6.68 -3.16
C CYS A 134 -8.70 6.71 -2.72
N MET A 135 -7.85 5.83 -3.27
CA MET A 135 -6.43 5.76 -2.90
C MET A 135 -5.68 7.04 -3.31
N MET A 136 -6.04 7.63 -4.44
CA MET A 136 -5.51 8.92 -4.90
C MET A 136 -5.78 10.06 -3.91
N ILE A 137 -6.87 9.98 -3.14
CA ILE A 137 -7.22 10.97 -2.12
C ILE A 137 -6.57 10.62 -0.77
N LYS A 138 -6.76 9.37 -0.30
CA LYS A 138 -6.36 8.93 1.05
C LYS A 138 -4.85 8.74 1.20
N CYS A 139 -4.19 8.27 0.14
CA CYS A 139 -2.76 7.98 0.12
C CYS A 139 -2.05 8.78 -0.98
N LYS A 140 -2.41 10.06 -1.11
CA LYS A 140 -1.93 10.96 -2.16
C LYS A 140 -0.41 10.97 -2.31
N ASN A 141 0.33 11.03 -1.20
CA ASN A 141 1.79 11.09 -1.22
C ASN A 141 2.40 9.84 -1.89
N GLN A 142 1.93 8.65 -1.51
CA GLN A 142 2.38 7.39 -2.11
C GLN A 142 1.89 7.27 -3.56
N TRP A 143 0.64 7.68 -3.83
CA TRP A 143 0.05 7.65 -5.17
C TRP A 143 0.84 8.50 -6.18
N ASP A 144 1.23 9.71 -5.78
CA ASP A 144 2.00 10.64 -6.60
C ASP A 144 3.48 10.24 -6.75
N ALA A 145 4.03 9.52 -5.77
CA ALA A 145 5.39 8.99 -5.83
C ALA A 145 5.54 7.81 -6.81
N CYS A 146 4.44 7.10 -7.13
CA CYS A 146 4.47 5.99 -8.06
C CYS A 146 4.83 6.42 -9.49
N GLY A 147 5.95 5.90 -10.01
CA GLY A 147 6.50 6.22 -11.32
C GLY A 147 7.86 6.94 -11.26
N GLN A 148 8.14 7.66 -10.18
CA GLN A 148 9.36 8.46 -10.06
C GLN A 148 10.64 7.60 -9.94
N ALA A 149 10.55 6.41 -9.33
CA ALA A 149 11.68 5.50 -9.21
C ALA A 149 12.00 4.74 -10.52
N ALA A 150 10.99 4.44 -11.34
CA ALA A 150 11.17 3.74 -12.62
C ALA A 150 11.70 4.69 -13.71
N GLU A 151 11.20 5.93 -13.74
CA GLU A 151 11.70 6.96 -14.67
C GLU A 151 13.13 7.40 -14.33
N LYS A 152 13.47 7.54 -13.04
CA LYS A 152 14.85 7.90 -12.67
C LYS A 152 15.88 6.84 -13.11
N LYS A 153 15.49 5.56 -13.15
CA LYS A 153 16.35 4.46 -13.61
C LYS A 153 16.50 4.43 -15.14
N SER A 154 15.48 4.83 -15.89
CA SER A 154 15.58 4.93 -17.36
C SER A 154 16.38 6.15 -17.82
N TYR A 155 16.29 7.27 -17.10
CA TYR A 155 17.12 8.45 -17.36
C TYR A 155 18.61 8.17 -17.06
N LEU A 156 18.93 7.61 -15.89
CA LEU A 156 20.32 7.27 -15.53
C LEU A 156 20.95 6.21 -16.45
N ASN A 157 20.15 5.31 -17.03
CA ASN A 157 20.62 4.32 -18.01
C ASN A 157 20.76 4.88 -19.43
N SER A 158 20.13 6.01 -19.75
CA SER A 158 20.28 6.70 -21.06
C SER A 158 21.49 7.64 -21.09
N ASP A 159 21.90 8.18 -19.95
CA ASP A 159 23.05 9.11 -19.86
C ASP A 159 24.43 8.41 -20.05
N HIS A 160 24.46 7.08 -20.05
CA HIS A 160 25.64 6.28 -20.37
C HIS A 160 25.79 5.95 -21.87
N VAL A 161 24.88 6.41 -22.74
CA VAL A 161 24.87 6.08 -24.18
C VAL A 161 25.48 7.18 -25.06
N TYR A 162 25.79 8.38 -24.52
CA TYR A 162 26.39 9.50 -25.27
C TYR A 162 27.82 9.88 -24.82
N LEU A 163 28.68 8.88 -24.62
CA LEU A 163 30.14 9.07 -24.68
C LEU A 163 30.76 7.97 -25.55
N LYS A 164 30.67 8.18 -26.87
CA LYS A 164 31.58 7.62 -27.88
C LYS A 164 31.86 8.69 -28.92
#